data_AF-A0A971QHM3-F1
#
_entry.id   AF-A0A971QHM3-F1
#
_cell.length_a   1.000
_cell.length_b   1.000
_cell.length_c   1.000
_cell.angle_alpha   90.00
_cell.angle_beta   90.00
_cell.angle_gamma   90.00
#
_symmetry.space_group_name_H-M   'P 1'
#
loop_
_entity.id
_entity.type
_entity.pdbx_description
1 polymer ?
#
loop_
_entity_poly.entity_id
_entity_poly.type
_entity_poly.pdbx_seq_one_letter_code
_entity_poly.pdbx_strand_id
1 'polypeptide(L)'
;MPILVACDELEPGMRLFEPIVSGERVMLQGGKSLTAGDIDVLKRRYPGLSVRVGDPILDDVIEFEDDARERDAASFAQQRISESMVDVQQRFSERASLQGVNFDAIHAAVAEILEYLRGHRNTVALLARSLDPANYLSTHAGNVFYLSMLLGSAVQTYVAAERQRQTLARGLRHDFASDLTPLGLGAIFIDLGMLPIQHVLTSDKPLSEADRQAVLKHPNVGADMLPDNFSAVARMIVRTHHENFAGSGYPKGIVAEKLHVFSRIVRIADAYDAATSERVYRQAKSPGRVLWEMSNGPYRHAYDPELMAVFARLIQPFPIGAKLHLQDGRYAVVVRYNRHRPFLPTVVVAFDADNRPLPQADMEGPLCLEERPDLRVRSFRGEDLAYLYNEQPPEIATREGFRTPIEAAFP
;
A
#
# COMPACT_ATOMS: atom_id res chain seq x y z
N MET A 1 -14.75 20.13 1.89
CA MET A 1 -14.16 18.80 1.59
C MET A 1 -13.85 18.19 2.95
N PRO A 2 -14.26 16.95 3.24
CA PRO A 2 -14.38 16.48 4.62
C PRO A 2 -13.02 16.25 5.29
N ILE A 3 -12.97 16.52 6.59
CA ILE A 3 -11.84 16.14 7.45
C ILE A 3 -11.93 14.67 7.84
N LEU A 4 -10.77 14.06 8.07
CA LEU A 4 -10.64 12.67 8.47
C LEU A 4 -10.42 12.60 9.98
N VAL A 5 -11.42 12.08 10.68
CA VAL A 5 -11.49 12.10 12.15
C VAL A 5 -11.53 10.67 12.68
N ALA A 6 -10.76 10.39 13.74
CA ALA A 6 -10.82 9.07 14.37
C ALA A 6 -12.16 8.88 15.10
N CYS A 7 -12.66 7.65 15.20
CA CYS A 7 -13.94 7.39 15.87
C CYS A 7 -13.98 7.96 17.29
N ASP A 8 -12.85 7.98 18.01
CA ASP A 8 -12.74 8.51 19.37
C ASP A 8 -12.98 10.02 19.47
N GLU A 9 -12.71 10.75 18.39
CA GLU A 9 -12.86 12.20 18.26
C GLU A 9 -14.20 12.62 17.64
N LEU A 10 -15.07 11.66 17.33
CA LEU A 10 -16.39 11.96 16.79
C LEU A 10 -17.31 12.58 17.84
N GLU A 11 -18.01 13.64 17.45
CA GLU A 11 -19.01 14.31 18.27
C GLU A 11 -20.41 14.24 17.64
N PRO A 12 -21.48 14.18 18.46
CA PRO A 12 -22.84 14.25 17.96
C PRO A 12 -23.06 15.51 17.11
N GLY A 13 -23.70 15.35 15.95
CA GLY A 13 -23.96 16.42 15.00
C GLY A 13 -23.00 16.47 13.82
N MET A 14 -21.78 15.92 13.95
CA MET A 14 -20.85 15.75 12.82
C MET A 14 -21.53 15.00 11.68
N ARG A 15 -21.36 15.46 10.44
CA ARG A 15 -22.04 14.88 9.28
C ARG A 15 -21.09 13.96 8.52
N LEU A 16 -21.45 12.70 8.35
CA LEU A 16 -20.71 11.78 7.49
C LEU A 16 -20.68 12.29 6.06
N PHE A 17 -19.50 12.30 5.45
CA PHE A 17 -19.36 12.64 4.03
C PHE A 17 -19.60 11.42 3.14
N GLU A 18 -18.98 10.29 3.50
CA GLU A 18 -19.09 9.01 2.80
C GLU A 18 -19.91 8.01 3.62
N PRO A 19 -20.59 7.06 2.96
CA PRO A 19 -21.24 5.96 3.66
C PRO A 19 -20.20 5.09 4.38
N ILE A 20 -20.57 4.56 5.55
CA ILE A 20 -19.80 3.52 6.23
C ILE A 20 -20.33 2.18 5.76
N VAL A 21 -19.48 1.38 5.12
CA VAL A 21 -19.84 0.09 4.53
C VAL A 21 -19.07 -1.03 5.25
N SER A 22 -19.72 -2.17 5.45
CA SER A 22 -19.11 -3.40 5.97
C SER A 22 -19.50 -4.57 5.07
N GLY A 23 -18.55 -5.12 4.33
CA GLY A 23 -18.84 -6.07 3.25
C GLY A 23 -19.69 -5.39 2.16
N GLU A 24 -20.82 -5.99 1.79
CA GLU A 24 -21.76 -5.41 0.82
C GLU A 24 -22.87 -4.56 1.46
N ARG A 25 -22.83 -4.35 2.79
CA ARG A 25 -23.90 -3.66 3.51
C ARG A 25 -23.49 -2.25 3.93
N VAL A 26 -24.31 -1.27 3.56
CA VAL A 26 -24.19 0.10 4.07
C VAL A 26 -24.69 0.12 5.52
N MET A 27 -23.77 0.41 6.44
CA MET A 27 -24.04 0.52 7.89
C MET A 27 -24.61 1.89 8.24
N LEU A 28 -23.98 2.96 7.73
CA LEU A 28 -24.45 4.34 7.85
C LEU A 28 -24.39 5.03 6.49
N GLN A 29 -25.42 5.79 6.15
CA GLN A 29 -25.50 6.51 4.88
C GLN A 29 -24.60 7.76 4.90
N GLY A 30 -24.03 8.10 3.74
CA GLY A 30 -23.40 9.41 3.54
C GLY A 30 -24.40 10.54 3.75
N GLY A 31 -23.94 11.68 4.25
CA GLY A 31 -24.77 12.84 4.61
C GLY A 31 -25.50 12.73 5.95
N LYS A 32 -25.44 11.59 6.65
CA LYS A 32 -26.08 11.42 7.96
C LYS A 32 -25.33 12.22 9.03
N SER A 33 -26.06 13.02 9.80
CA SER A 33 -25.56 13.59 11.06
C SER A 33 -25.51 12.50 12.14
N LEU A 34 -24.33 12.33 12.74
CA LEU A 34 -24.07 11.29 13.72
C LEU A 34 -24.76 11.59 15.04
N THR A 35 -25.46 10.58 15.59
CA THR A 35 -25.99 10.61 16.96
C THR A 35 -24.98 10.02 17.94
N ALA A 36 -25.15 10.26 19.24
CA ALA A 36 -24.33 9.60 20.26
C ALA A 36 -24.35 8.06 20.15
N GLY A 37 -25.53 7.49 19.84
CA GLY A 37 -25.68 6.05 19.63
C GLY A 37 -24.94 5.53 18.40
N ASP A 38 -24.90 6.30 17.30
CA ASP A 38 -24.11 5.94 16.12
C ASP A 38 -22.61 5.89 16.47
N ILE A 39 -22.13 6.89 17.20
CA ILE A 39 -20.73 7.01 17.61
C ILE A 39 -20.34 5.84 18.53
N ASP A 40 -21.17 5.50 19.51
CA ASP A 40 -20.92 4.38 20.42
C ASP A 40 -20.84 3.03 19.69
N VAL A 41 -21.66 2.84 18.64
CA VAL A 41 -21.60 1.64 17.80
C VAL A 41 -20.30 1.62 17.00
N LEU A 42 -19.89 2.75 16.41
CA LEU A 42 -18.65 2.84 15.64
C LEU A 42 -17.42 2.57 16.51
N LYS A 43 -17.31 3.22 17.68
CA LYS A 43 -16.20 3.02 18.63
C LYS A 43 -16.08 1.56 19.07
N ARG A 44 -17.21 0.92 19.36
CA ARG A 44 -17.26 -0.46 19.87
C ARG A 44 -16.96 -1.50 18.80
N ARG A 45 -17.52 -1.33 17.60
CA ARG A 45 -17.47 -2.34 16.53
C ARG A 45 -16.26 -2.16 15.62
N TYR A 46 -15.75 -0.95 15.50
CA TYR A 46 -14.65 -0.59 14.62
C TYR A 46 -13.65 0.32 15.35
N PRO A 47 -13.04 -0.15 16.45
CA PRO A 47 -12.01 0.62 17.15
C PRO A 47 -10.88 0.99 16.18
N GLY A 48 -10.47 2.27 16.17
CA GLY A 48 -9.45 2.78 15.24
C GLY A 48 -9.95 3.12 13.82
N LEU A 49 -11.25 2.96 13.53
CA LEU A 49 -11.82 3.50 12.28
C LEU A 49 -11.66 5.03 12.27
N SER A 50 -11.29 5.57 11.11
CA SER A 50 -11.39 7.01 10.85
C SER A 50 -12.42 7.21 9.76
N VAL A 51 -13.23 8.24 9.94
CA VAL A 51 -14.36 8.58 9.07
C VAL A 51 -14.18 9.98 8.53
N ARG A 52 -14.65 10.19 7.30
CA ARG A 52 -14.67 11.51 6.68
C ARG A 52 -15.94 12.23 7.11
N VAL A 53 -15.79 13.34 7.83
CA VAL A 53 -16.91 14.17 8.28
C VAL A 53 -16.80 15.57 7.70
N GLY A 54 -17.94 16.12 7.27
CA GLY A 54 -18.04 17.54 7.00
C GLY A 54 -17.96 18.30 8.31
N ASP A 55 -17.03 19.25 8.38
CA ASP A 55 -16.91 20.18 9.49
C ASP A 55 -17.50 21.52 9.02
N PRO A 56 -18.61 21.99 9.62
CA PRO A 56 -19.30 23.19 9.16
C PRO A 56 -18.44 24.46 9.17
N ILE A 57 -17.41 24.50 10.03
CA ILE A 57 -16.51 25.66 10.16
C ILE A 57 -15.44 25.60 9.08
N LEU A 58 -14.87 24.42 8.83
CA LEU A 58 -13.80 24.27 7.84
C LEU A 58 -14.32 24.23 6.40
N ASP A 59 -15.52 23.69 6.19
CA ASP A 59 -16.12 23.56 4.85
C ASP A 59 -16.39 24.92 4.17
N ASP A 60 -16.60 25.99 4.95
CA ASP A 60 -16.85 27.35 4.43
C ASP A 60 -15.57 28.21 4.31
N VAL A 61 -14.48 27.79 4.95
CA VAL A 61 -13.28 28.63 5.17
C VAL A 61 -12.04 28.09 4.47
N ILE A 62 -11.97 26.77 4.24
CA ILE A 62 -10.77 26.10 3.73
C ILE A 62 -11.03 25.51 2.35
N GLU A 63 -10.20 25.91 1.38
CA GLU A 63 -10.15 25.28 0.06
C GLU A 63 -9.21 24.07 0.08
N PHE A 64 -9.77 22.88 -0.20
CA PHE A 64 -9.02 21.64 -0.31
C PHE A 64 -8.73 21.32 -1.78
N GLU A 65 -7.58 20.72 -2.06
CA GLU A 65 -7.33 20.05 -3.33
C GLU A 65 -8.38 18.94 -3.53
N ASP A 66 -9.13 19.00 -4.64
CA ASP A 66 -10.09 17.97 -5.01
C ASP A 66 -9.36 16.73 -5.54
N ASP A 67 -9.34 15.67 -4.72
CA ASP A 67 -8.79 14.36 -5.05
C ASP A 67 -9.88 13.29 -5.26
N ALA A 68 -11.15 13.69 -5.39
CA ALA A 68 -12.26 12.74 -5.45
C ALA A 68 -12.17 11.81 -6.67
N ARG A 69 -11.76 12.35 -7.83
CA ARG A 69 -11.63 11.56 -9.06
C ARG A 69 -10.56 10.47 -8.94
N GLU A 70 -9.41 10.81 -8.34
CA GLU A 70 -8.32 9.89 -8.09
C GLU A 70 -8.73 8.80 -7.09
N ARG A 71 -9.51 9.17 -6.06
CA ARG A 71 -10.04 8.22 -5.07
C ARG A 71 -11.08 7.27 -5.65
N ASP A 72 -11.99 7.77 -6.47
CA ASP A 72 -13.02 6.97 -7.14
C ASP A 72 -12.40 5.98 -8.12
N ALA A 73 -11.45 6.44 -8.93
CA ALA A 73 -10.71 5.58 -9.85
C ALA A 73 -9.90 4.50 -9.10
N ALA A 74 -9.35 4.82 -7.93
CA ALA A 74 -8.58 3.86 -7.11
C ALA A 74 -9.50 2.78 -6.53
N SER A 75 -10.65 3.19 -5.99
CA SER A 75 -11.65 2.28 -5.42
C SER A 75 -12.23 1.36 -6.50
N PHE A 76 -12.56 1.89 -7.67
CA PHE A 76 -13.03 1.09 -8.79
C PHE A 76 -11.96 0.10 -9.27
N ALA A 77 -10.71 0.55 -9.45
CA ALA A 77 -9.61 -0.32 -9.86
C ALA A 77 -9.43 -1.47 -8.85
N GLN A 78 -9.44 -1.16 -7.55
CA GLN A 78 -9.30 -2.14 -6.48
C GLN A 78 -10.45 -3.14 -6.52
N GLN A 79 -11.70 -2.69 -6.62
CA GLN A 79 -12.85 -3.59 -6.71
C GLN A 79 -12.73 -4.55 -7.89
N ARG A 80 -12.41 -4.04 -9.09
CA ARG A 80 -12.25 -4.88 -10.29
C ARG A 80 -11.09 -5.86 -10.18
N ILE A 81 -9.98 -5.44 -9.58
CA ILE A 81 -8.82 -6.31 -9.31
C ILE A 81 -9.20 -7.38 -8.30
N SER A 82 -9.84 -7.03 -7.20
CA SER A 82 -10.29 -7.98 -6.18
C SER A 82 -11.29 -8.98 -6.73
N GLU A 83 -12.30 -8.54 -7.50
CA GLU A 83 -13.26 -9.41 -8.19
C GLU A 83 -12.52 -10.42 -9.10
N SER A 84 -11.60 -9.91 -9.93
CA SER A 84 -10.81 -10.75 -10.84
C SER A 84 -9.89 -11.72 -10.07
N MET A 85 -9.34 -11.30 -8.93
CA MET A 85 -8.42 -12.10 -8.10
C MET A 85 -9.14 -13.16 -7.28
N VAL A 86 -10.39 -12.92 -6.87
CA VAL A 86 -11.25 -13.94 -6.24
C VAL A 86 -11.50 -15.08 -7.24
N ASP A 87 -11.84 -14.76 -8.49
CA ASP A 87 -12.03 -15.77 -9.55
C ASP A 87 -10.75 -16.57 -9.80
N VAL A 88 -9.60 -15.90 -9.81
CA VAL A 88 -8.28 -16.53 -9.94
C VAL A 88 -8.05 -17.49 -8.76
N GLN A 89 -8.18 -17.01 -7.53
CA GLN A 89 -7.92 -17.80 -6.32
C GLN A 89 -8.89 -18.99 -6.18
N GLN A 90 -10.19 -18.80 -6.45
CA GLN A 90 -11.19 -19.86 -6.38
C GLN A 90 -10.81 -21.04 -7.28
N ARG A 91 -10.41 -20.74 -8.52
CA ARG A 91 -9.94 -21.75 -9.49
C ARG A 91 -8.66 -22.48 -9.04
N PHE A 92 -7.84 -21.86 -8.18
CA PHE A 92 -6.68 -22.51 -7.57
C PHE A 92 -7.03 -23.36 -6.34
N SER A 93 -8.04 -22.98 -5.56
CA SER A 93 -8.40 -23.63 -4.28
C SER A 93 -9.31 -24.87 -4.40
N GLU A 94 -10.05 -25.04 -5.51
CA GLU A 94 -11.04 -26.13 -5.69
C GLU A 94 -10.45 -27.56 -5.88
N ARG A 95 -9.19 -27.83 -5.46
CA ARG A 95 -8.58 -29.18 -5.42
C ARG A 95 -8.61 -29.97 -6.74
N ALA A 96 -8.74 -29.33 -7.90
CA ALA A 96 -8.24 -29.95 -9.12
C ALA A 96 -6.72 -29.79 -9.11
N SER A 97 -5.97 -30.82 -9.50
CA SER A 97 -4.55 -30.68 -9.78
C SER A 97 -4.27 -29.43 -10.64
N LEU A 98 -3.01 -28.97 -10.68
CA LEU A 98 -2.57 -27.88 -11.58
C LEU A 98 -3.01 -28.04 -13.05
N GLN A 99 -3.46 -29.23 -13.46
CA GLN A 99 -4.05 -29.52 -14.76
C GLN A 99 -5.38 -28.80 -15.04
N GLY A 100 -6.04 -28.20 -14.04
CA GLY A 100 -7.32 -27.48 -14.20
C GLY A 100 -7.23 -25.95 -14.29
N VAL A 101 -6.04 -25.37 -14.08
CA VAL A 101 -5.87 -23.90 -14.08
C VAL A 101 -5.85 -23.39 -15.51
N ASN A 102 -6.86 -22.61 -15.88
CA ASN A 102 -6.91 -21.96 -17.19
C ASN A 102 -6.05 -20.68 -17.19
N PHE A 103 -4.74 -20.85 -17.42
CA PHE A 103 -3.77 -19.76 -17.48
C PHE A 103 -4.08 -18.72 -18.58
N ASP A 104 -4.71 -19.13 -19.67
CA ASP A 104 -5.11 -18.22 -20.76
C ASP A 104 -6.23 -17.26 -20.31
N ALA A 105 -7.20 -17.75 -19.54
CA ALA A 105 -8.24 -16.92 -18.95
C ALA A 105 -7.67 -15.90 -17.95
N ILE A 106 -6.67 -16.29 -17.15
CA ILE A 106 -5.99 -15.37 -16.23
C ILE A 106 -5.21 -14.32 -17.04
N HIS A 107 -4.51 -14.73 -18.09
CA HIS A 107 -3.81 -13.81 -18.98
C HIS A 107 -4.76 -12.79 -19.61
N ALA A 108 -5.96 -13.21 -20.03
CA ALA A 108 -6.99 -12.31 -20.55
C ALA A 108 -7.48 -11.30 -19.49
N ALA A 109 -7.80 -11.76 -18.27
CA ALA A 109 -8.21 -10.89 -17.18
C ALA A 109 -7.13 -9.85 -16.82
N VAL A 110 -5.86 -10.28 -16.78
CA VAL A 110 -4.73 -9.36 -16.56
C VAL A 110 -4.64 -8.33 -17.68
N ALA A 111 -4.78 -8.73 -18.94
CA ALA A 111 -4.76 -7.81 -20.07
C ALA A 111 -5.88 -6.77 -19.99
N GLU A 112 -7.09 -7.16 -19.59
CA GLU A 112 -8.22 -6.24 -19.38
C GLU A 112 -7.93 -5.21 -18.27
N ILE A 113 -7.36 -5.64 -17.15
CA ILE A 113 -6.99 -4.74 -16.05
C ILE A 113 -5.86 -3.80 -16.47
N LEU A 114 -4.86 -4.30 -17.20
CA LEU A 114 -3.77 -3.48 -17.74
C LEU A 114 -4.31 -2.36 -18.64
N GLU A 115 -5.27 -2.69 -19.50
CA GLU A 115 -5.90 -1.71 -20.38
C GLU A 115 -6.72 -0.69 -19.59
N TYR A 116 -7.45 -1.14 -18.57
CA TYR A 116 -8.14 -0.25 -17.64
C TYR A 116 -7.18 0.74 -16.96
N LEU A 117 -6.06 0.25 -16.41
CA LEU A 117 -5.06 1.10 -15.73
C LEU A 117 -4.36 2.07 -16.69
N ARG A 118 -4.11 1.68 -17.95
CA ARG A 118 -3.54 2.57 -18.98
C ARG A 118 -4.43 3.77 -19.29
N GLY A 119 -5.76 3.59 -19.18
CA GLY A 119 -6.75 4.65 -19.36
C GLY A 119 -6.87 5.64 -18.20
N HIS A 120 -6.34 5.30 -17.01
CA HIS A 120 -6.55 6.05 -15.77
C HIS A 120 -5.21 6.40 -15.09
N ARG A 121 -4.41 7.22 -15.77
CA ARG A 121 -3.00 7.52 -15.42
C ARG A 121 -2.79 8.31 -14.11
N ASN A 122 -3.83 8.84 -13.48
CA ASN A 122 -3.72 9.73 -12.32
C ASN A 122 -4.18 9.10 -11.00
N THR A 123 -4.33 7.78 -10.96
CA THR A 123 -4.96 7.11 -9.82
C THR A 123 -3.93 6.68 -8.78
N VAL A 124 -3.82 7.41 -7.66
CA VAL A 124 -3.11 6.93 -6.45
C VAL A 124 -3.77 7.49 -5.19
N ALA A 125 -4.09 6.62 -4.22
CA ALA A 125 -3.88 6.86 -2.77
C ALA A 125 -4.56 5.84 -1.83
N LEU A 126 -5.50 4.99 -2.27
CA LEU A 126 -6.42 4.33 -1.32
C LEU A 126 -6.48 2.79 -1.34
N LEU A 127 -5.35 2.10 -1.47
CA LEU A 127 -5.38 0.62 -1.38
C LEU A 127 -5.47 0.03 0.04
N ALA A 128 -5.41 0.84 1.09
CA ALA A 128 -5.23 0.31 2.44
C ALA A 128 -6.53 -0.11 3.17
N ARG A 129 -7.60 -0.54 2.47
CA ARG A 129 -8.81 -1.04 3.16
C ARG A 129 -9.52 -2.18 2.43
N SER A 130 -8.98 -3.38 2.56
CA SER A 130 -9.81 -4.57 2.74
C SER A 130 -8.94 -5.64 3.40
N LEU A 131 -9.30 -6.06 4.61
CA LEU A 131 -8.60 -7.14 5.30
C LEU A 131 -9.66 -8.12 5.76
N ASP A 132 -9.96 -9.08 4.90
CA ASP A 132 -10.46 -10.37 5.32
C ASP A 132 -9.25 -11.32 5.41
N PRO A 133 -8.80 -11.69 6.62
CA PRO A 133 -7.71 -12.66 6.80
C PRO A 133 -7.97 -13.99 6.10
N ALA A 134 -9.23 -14.36 5.86
CA ALA A 134 -9.58 -15.59 5.15
C ALA A 134 -9.14 -15.57 3.67
N ASN A 135 -8.95 -14.39 3.09
CA ASN A 135 -8.65 -14.18 1.68
C ASN A 135 -7.34 -13.39 1.47
N TYR A 136 -6.35 -13.60 2.34
CA TYR A 136 -5.04 -12.94 2.26
C TYR A 136 -4.40 -13.08 0.88
N LEU A 137 -4.42 -14.27 0.26
CA LEU A 137 -3.73 -14.51 -1.01
C LEU A 137 -4.30 -13.69 -2.18
N SER A 138 -5.64 -13.59 -2.32
CA SER A 138 -6.24 -12.73 -3.36
C SER A 138 -6.02 -11.26 -3.09
N THR A 139 -6.13 -10.85 -1.81
CA THR A 139 -6.00 -9.45 -1.42
C THR A 139 -4.56 -8.95 -1.57
N HIS A 140 -3.60 -9.71 -1.05
CA HIS A 140 -2.18 -9.37 -1.11
C HIS A 140 -1.66 -9.38 -2.55
N ALA A 141 -1.86 -10.48 -3.29
CA ALA A 141 -1.41 -10.55 -4.67
C ALA A 141 -2.08 -9.49 -5.56
N GLY A 142 -3.35 -9.15 -5.29
CA GLY A 142 -4.06 -8.06 -5.96
C GLY A 142 -3.47 -6.68 -5.67
N ASN A 143 -3.15 -6.39 -4.41
CA ASN A 143 -2.50 -5.14 -4.01
C ASN A 143 -1.09 -5.02 -4.59
N VAL A 144 -0.29 -6.09 -4.50
CA VAL A 144 1.07 -6.11 -5.07
C VAL A 144 1.03 -5.95 -6.58
N PHE A 145 0.07 -6.59 -7.27
CA PHE A 145 -0.19 -6.37 -8.69
C PHE A 145 -0.45 -4.90 -9.01
N TYR A 146 -1.41 -4.27 -8.31
CA TYR A 146 -1.75 -2.87 -8.57
C TYR A 146 -0.56 -1.95 -8.33
N LEU A 147 0.09 -2.07 -7.17
CA LEU A 147 1.24 -1.24 -6.79
C LEU A 147 2.41 -1.41 -7.78
N SER A 148 2.65 -2.64 -8.22
CA SER A 148 3.66 -2.94 -9.23
C SER A 148 3.33 -2.27 -10.56
N MET A 149 2.09 -2.39 -11.01
CA MET A 149 1.63 -1.79 -12.25
C MET A 149 1.67 -0.26 -12.23
N LEU A 150 1.28 0.33 -11.10
CA LEU A 150 1.34 1.76 -10.88
C LEU A 150 2.80 2.26 -10.96
N LEU A 151 3.70 1.64 -10.21
CA LEU A 151 5.12 2.00 -10.23
C LEU A 151 5.72 1.80 -11.62
N GLY A 152 5.46 0.65 -12.26
CA GLY A 152 5.91 0.35 -13.63
C GLY A 152 5.42 1.37 -14.65
N SER A 153 4.17 1.84 -14.52
CA SER A 153 3.59 2.87 -15.38
C SER A 153 4.25 4.24 -15.16
N ALA A 154 4.54 4.60 -13.91
CA ALA A 154 5.22 5.85 -13.55
C ALA A 154 6.69 5.90 -13.99
N VAL A 155 7.34 4.74 -14.16
CA VAL A 155 8.77 4.63 -14.48
C VAL A 155 9.06 4.02 -15.86
N GLN A 156 8.14 4.17 -16.83
CA GLN A 156 8.27 3.54 -18.16
C GLN A 156 9.60 3.82 -18.86
N THR A 157 10.13 5.04 -18.78
CA THR A 157 11.43 5.38 -19.37
C THR A 157 12.57 4.60 -18.70
N TYR A 158 12.56 4.49 -17.38
CA TYR A 158 13.55 3.72 -16.62
C TYR A 158 13.44 2.22 -16.92
N VAL A 159 12.21 1.69 -16.94
CA VAL A 159 11.92 0.30 -17.31
C VAL A 159 12.44 0.00 -18.71
N ALA A 160 12.17 0.87 -19.68
CA ALA A 160 12.60 0.67 -21.06
C ALA A 160 14.13 0.64 -21.16
N ALA A 161 14.81 1.59 -20.52
CA ALA A 161 16.28 1.66 -20.49
C ALA A 161 16.90 0.42 -19.83
N GLU A 162 16.39 0.01 -18.67
CA GLU A 162 16.87 -1.16 -17.96
C GLU A 162 16.62 -2.45 -18.72
N ARG A 163 15.47 -2.57 -19.37
CA ARG A 163 15.18 -3.74 -20.21
C ARG A 163 16.05 -3.77 -21.45
N GLN A 164 16.33 -2.63 -22.07
CA GLN A 164 17.28 -2.56 -23.18
C GLN A 164 18.68 -2.98 -22.73
N ARG A 165 19.17 -2.47 -21.59
CA ARG A 165 20.45 -2.88 -20.98
C ARG A 165 20.52 -4.39 -20.75
N GLN A 166 19.49 -4.95 -20.12
CA GLN A 166 19.41 -6.39 -19.79
C GLN A 166 19.25 -7.28 -21.03
N THR A 167 18.56 -6.78 -22.05
CA THR A 167 18.33 -7.45 -23.34
C THR A 167 19.61 -7.46 -24.18
N LEU A 168 20.32 -6.32 -24.28
CA LEU A 168 21.60 -6.21 -25.01
C LEU A 168 22.66 -7.14 -24.41
N ALA A 169 22.73 -7.21 -23.07
CA ALA A 169 23.60 -8.15 -22.38
C ALA A 169 23.30 -9.63 -22.72
N ARG A 170 22.13 -9.92 -23.29
CA ARG A 170 21.65 -11.26 -23.65
C ARG A 170 21.41 -11.46 -25.16
N GLY A 171 21.65 -10.45 -26.00
CA GLY A 171 21.43 -10.51 -27.45
C GLY A 171 19.96 -10.62 -27.90
N LEU A 172 19.00 -10.12 -27.13
CA LEU A 172 17.55 -10.21 -27.43
C LEU A 172 17.02 -8.97 -28.22
N ARG A 173 15.81 -9.06 -28.81
CA ARG A 173 15.19 -7.96 -29.60
C ARG A 173 14.56 -6.85 -28.73
N HIS A 174 14.45 -5.64 -29.30
CA HIS A 174 14.12 -4.37 -28.62
C HIS A 174 12.60 -4.12 -28.44
N ASP A 175 11.77 -4.85 -29.16
CA ASP A 175 10.39 -4.48 -29.51
C ASP A 175 9.38 -4.55 -28.34
N PHE A 176 9.85 -4.85 -27.12
CA PHE A 176 9.03 -5.08 -25.94
C PHE A 176 9.42 -4.25 -24.72
N ALA A 177 10.37 -3.31 -24.81
CA ALA A 177 10.98 -2.69 -23.63
C ALA A 177 9.98 -1.96 -22.70
N SER A 178 8.92 -1.37 -23.23
CA SER A 178 7.86 -0.69 -22.46
C SER A 178 6.67 -1.59 -22.09
N ASP A 179 6.63 -2.84 -22.57
CA ASP A 179 5.51 -3.74 -22.29
C ASP A 179 5.51 -4.20 -20.83
N LEU A 180 4.52 -3.75 -20.06
CA LEU A 180 4.33 -4.11 -18.66
C LEU A 180 3.50 -5.38 -18.47
N THR A 181 3.03 -6.03 -19.55
CA THR A 181 2.22 -7.26 -19.44
C THR A 181 2.89 -8.34 -18.60
N PRO A 182 4.20 -8.64 -18.78
CA PRO A 182 4.87 -9.61 -17.94
C PRO A 182 5.00 -9.20 -16.47
N LEU A 183 5.04 -7.90 -16.18
CA LEU A 183 5.06 -7.38 -14.81
C LEU A 183 3.74 -7.72 -14.10
N GLY A 184 2.62 -7.41 -14.74
CA GLY A 184 1.29 -7.72 -14.21
C GLY A 184 1.07 -9.22 -14.00
N LEU A 185 1.40 -10.03 -15.02
CA LEU A 185 1.32 -11.50 -14.90
C LEU A 185 2.19 -12.02 -13.75
N GLY A 186 3.45 -11.58 -13.66
CA GLY A 186 4.35 -12.04 -12.61
C GLY A 186 3.88 -11.66 -11.21
N ALA A 187 3.38 -10.43 -11.03
CA ALA A 187 2.95 -9.91 -9.73
C ALA A 187 1.75 -10.67 -9.14
N ILE A 188 0.81 -11.13 -9.96
CA ILE A 188 -0.38 -11.89 -9.50
C ILE A 188 -0.02 -13.28 -8.98
N PHE A 189 1.06 -13.87 -9.48
CA PHE A 189 1.43 -15.26 -9.15
C PHE A 189 2.58 -15.39 -8.15
N ILE A 190 3.04 -14.29 -7.53
CA ILE A 190 4.19 -14.31 -6.62
C ILE A 190 4.01 -15.32 -5.47
N ASP A 191 2.80 -15.40 -4.93
CA ASP A 191 2.43 -16.27 -3.82
C ASP A 191 1.79 -17.59 -4.27
N LEU A 192 1.87 -17.96 -5.55
CA LEU A 192 1.33 -19.23 -6.05
C LEU A 192 1.92 -20.44 -5.28
N GLY A 193 3.19 -20.36 -4.90
CA GLY A 193 3.86 -21.39 -4.12
C GLY A 193 3.44 -21.46 -2.65
N MET A 194 2.63 -20.51 -2.16
CA MET A 194 2.08 -20.51 -0.80
C MET A 194 0.83 -21.39 -0.69
N LEU A 195 0.17 -21.74 -1.81
CA LEU A 195 -1.04 -22.59 -1.82
C LEU A 195 -0.89 -23.92 -1.06
N PRO A 196 0.22 -24.67 -1.19
CA PRO A 196 0.39 -25.94 -0.49
C PRO A 196 0.61 -25.78 1.03
N ILE A 197 0.88 -24.56 1.51
CA ILE A 197 1.22 -24.26 2.90
C ILE A 197 0.31 -23.18 3.51
N GLN A 198 -0.92 -23.05 3.03
CA GLN A 198 -1.86 -22.01 3.49
C GLN A 198 -2.12 -21.99 5.00
N HIS A 199 -1.90 -23.10 5.71
CA HIS A 199 -2.03 -23.15 7.18
C HIS A 199 -1.09 -22.17 7.89
N VAL A 200 0.01 -21.76 7.27
CA VAL A 200 0.92 -20.75 7.84
C VAL A 200 0.29 -19.37 7.90
N LEU A 201 -0.69 -19.09 7.04
CA LEU A 201 -1.37 -17.78 6.97
C LEU A 201 -2.40 -17.58 8.09
N THR A 202 -2.93 -18.68 8.62
CA THR A 202 -3.97 -18.67 9.68
C THR A 202 -3.44 -19.07 11.05
N SER A 203 -2.17 -19.47 11.14
CA SER A 203 -1.51 -19.87 12.39
C SER A 203 -1.27 -18.66 13.30
N ASP A 204 -1.62 -18.82 14.59
CA ASP A 204 -1.27 -17.91 15.68
C ASP A 204 0.06 -18.28 16.37
N LYS A 205 0.69 -19.38 15.94
CA LYS A 205 1.96 -19.90 16.47
C LYS A 205 3.13 -19.49 15.58
N PRO A 206 4.34 -19.32 16.16
CA PRO A 206 5.58 -19.18 15.39
C PRO A 206 5.73 -20.32 14.38
N LEU A 207 6.31 -20.01 13.21
CA LEU A 207 6.55 -21.02 12.18
C LEU A 207 7.44 -22.14 12.72
N SER A 208 7.05 -23.39 12.43
CA SER A 208 8.00 -24.49 12.57
C SER A 208 9.17 -24.31 11.60
N GLU A 209 10.31 -24.95 11.87
CA GLU A 209 11.43 -24.90 10.92
C GLU A 209 11.02 -25.41 9.54
N ALA A 210 10.16 -26.43 9.47
CA ALA A 210 9.65 -26.96 8.22
C ALA A 210 8.80 -25.93 7.46
N ASP A 211 7.90 -25.23 8.16
CA ASP A 211 7.08 -24.17 7.57
C ASP A 211 7.95 -23.01 7.10
N ARG A 212 8.93 -22.59 7.90
CA ARG A 212 9.88 -21.53 7.52
C ARG A 212 10.64 -21.89 6.24
N GLN A 213 11.12 -23.12 6.13
CA GLN A 213 11.79 -23.61 4.92
C GLN A 213 10.83 -23.69 3.72
N ALA A 214 9.56 -24.04 3.95
CA ALA A 214 8.56 -24.07 2.89
C ALA A 214 8.23 -22.65 2.39
N VAL A 215 8.07 -21.69 3.29
CA VAL A 215 7.91 -20.26 2.96
C VAL A 215 9.14 -19.77 2.18
N LEU A 216 10.38 -20.06 2.60
CA LEU A 216 11.58 -19.68 1.82
C LEU A 216 11.62 -20.27 0.40
N LYS A 217 10.98 -21.43 0.19
CA LYS A 217 10.94 -22.12 -1.10
C LYS A 217 9.76 -21.72 -1.98
N HIS A 218 8.75 -21.01 -1.45
CA HIS A 218 7.55 -20.67 -2.21
C HIS A 218 7.83 -19.96 -3.56
N PRO A 219 8.87 -19.11 -3.72
CA PRO A 219 9.12 -18.48 -5.02
C PRO A 219 9.52 -19.51 -6.08
N ASN A 220 10.34 -20.50 -5.70
CA ASN A 220 10.71 -21.59 -6.59
C ASN A 220 9.52 -22.50 -6.88
N VAL A 221 8.80 -22.91 -5.83
CA VAL A 221 7.61 -23.77 -5.96
C VAL A 221 6.57 -23.11 -6.88
N GLY A 222 6.21 -21.86 -6.62
CA GLY A 222 5.26 -21.11 -7.44
C GLY A 222 5.74 -20.97 -8.88
N ALA A 223 7.03 -20.66 -9.09
CA ALA A 223 7.58 -20.59 -10.43
C ALA A 223 7.59 -21.93 -11.16
N ASP A 224 7.73 -23.06 -10.46
CA ASP A 224 7.72 -24.41 -11.04
C ASP A 224 6.30 -24.91 -11.32
N MET A 225 5.28 -24.36 -10.64
CA MET A 225 3.86 -24.66 -10.87
C MET A 225 3.30 -24.01 -12.15
N LEU A 226 3.98 -23.01 -12.71
CA LEU A 226 3.56 -22.35 -13.95
C LEU A 226 3.81 -23.26 -15.18
N PRO A 227 2.96 -23.24 -16.22
CA PRO A 227 3.07 -24.12 -17.39
C PRO A 227 4.16 -23.66 -18.35
N ASP A 228 4.80 -24.57 -19.08
CA ASP A 228 6.00 -24.27 -19.89
C ASP A 228 5.83 -23.12 -20.90
N ASN A 229 4.61 -22.93 -21.42
CA ASN A 229 4.26 -21.84 -22.34
C ASN A 229 4.00 -20.49 -21.65
N PHE A 230 4.06 -20.42 -20.31
CA PHE A 230 3.89 -19.18 -19.56
C PHE A 230 5.03 -18.20 -19.85
N SER A 231 4.77 -16.90 -19.71
CA SER A 231 5.77 -15.85 -19.94
C SER A 231 7.02 -16.10 -19.09
N ALA A 232 8.18 -16.25 -19.77
CA ALA A 232 9.45 -16.49 -19.11
C ALA A 232 9.84 -15.36 -18.14
N VAL A 233 9.48 -14.12 -18.49
CA VAL A 233 9.70 -12.94 -17.62
C VAL A 233 8.78 -13.03 -16.40
N ALA A 234 7.49 -13.34 -16.57
CA ALA A 234 6.56 -13.48 -15.45
C ALA A 234 6.97 -14.61 -14.50
N ARG A 235 7.36 -15.78 -15.04
CA ARG A 235 7.90 -16.90 -14.23
C ARG A 235 9.15 -16.50 -13.45
N MET A 236 10.06 -15.74 -14.07
CA MET A 236 11.24 -15.23 -13.39
C MET A 236 10.88 -14.24 -12.28
N ILE A 237 9.89 -13.38 -12.46
CA ILE A 237 9.39 -12.49 -11.40
C ILE A 237 8.92 -13.34 -10.21
N VAL A 238 8.04 -14.32 -10.43
CA VAL A 238 7.58 -15.23 -9.36
C VAL A 238 8.76 -15.87 -8.64
N ARG A 239 9.79 -16.30 -9.38
CA ARG A 239 10.98 -16.92 -8.77
C ARG A 239 11.88 -15.96 -7.97
N THR A 240 11.90 -14.68 -8.33
CA THR A 240 12.93 -13.72 -7.86
C THR A 240 12.36 -12.48 -7.18
N HIS A 241 11.07 -12.42 -6.89
CA HIS A 241 10.44 -11.26 -6.26
C HIS A 241 10.95 -10.96 -4.84
N HIS A 242 11.57 -11.94 -4.17
CA HIS A 242 12.25 -11.77 -2.88
C HIS A 242 13.76 -11.49 -2.98
N GLU A 243 14.30 -11.38 -4.20
CA GLU A 243 15.67 -10.94 -4.38
C GLU A 243 15.78 -9.45 -4.03
N ASN A 244 16.82 -9.11 -3.27
CA ASN A 244 17.07 -7.75 -2.83
C ASN A 244 18.03 -7.07 -3.81
N PHE A 245 17.89 -5.76 -4.01
CA PHE A 245 18.73 -4.97 -4.90
C PHE A 245 20.23 -5.16 -4.63
N ALA A 246 20.65 -5.14 -3.37
CA ALA A 246 22.05 -5.37 -2.96
C ALA A 246 22.47 -6.86 -2.89
N GLY A 247 21.63 -7.81 -3.33
CA GLY A 247 21.96 -9.25 -3.37
C GLY A 247 21.81 -10.01 -2.05
N SER A 248 21.28 -9.38 -0.99
CA SER A 248 21.00 -10.04 0.31
C SER A 248 19.70 -10.85 0.34
N GLY A 249 19.02 -10.97 -0.80
CA GLY A 249 17.72 -11.64 -0.92
C GLY A 249 17.85 -13.13 -1.19
N TYR A 250 16.71 -13.75 -1.49
CA TYR A 250 16.61 -15.19 -1.76
C TYR A 250 15.73 -15.42 -3.01
N PRO A 251 15.85 -16.58 -3.68
CA PRO A 251 16.60 -17.79 -3.29
C PRO A 251 18.10 -17.81 -3.67
N LYS A 252 18.59 -16.90 -4.51
CA LYS A 252 19.94 -16.97 -5.11
C LYS A 252 20.86 -15.81 -4.75
N GLY A 253 20.37 -14.74 -4.12
CA GLY A 253 21.19 -13.56 -3.77
C GLY A 253 21.62 -12.79 -5.02
N ILE A 254 20.69 -12.58 -5.95
CA ILE A 254 20.96 -11.93 -7.25
C ILE A 254 21.10 -10.42 -7.02
N VAL A 255 22.27 -9.88 -7.36
CA VAL A 255 22.53 -8.43 -7.31
C VAL A 255 21.84 -7.66 -8.46
N ALA A 256 21.61 -6.37 -8.22
CA ALA A 256 20.87 -5.43 -9.09
C ALA A 256 21.19 -5.52 -10.59
N GLU A 257 22.45 -5.73 -10.96
CA GLU A 257 22.88 -5.76 -12.36
C GLU A 257 22.23 -6.92 -13.13
N LYS A 258 21.98 -8.04 -12.43
CA LYS A 258 21.40 -9.26 -13.01
C LYS A 258 19.93 -9.43 -12.67
N LEU A 259 19.43 -8.74 -11.64
CA LEU A 259 18.04 -8.79 -11.23
C LEU A 259 17.16 -7.99 -12.20
N HIS A 260 16.15 -8.66 -12.76
CA HIS A 260 15.28 -8.02 -13.74
C HIS A 260 14.53 -6.82 -13.13
N VAL A 261 14.34 -5.75 -13.90
CA VAL A 261 13.70 -4.52 -13.40
C VAL A 261 12.31 -4.78 -12.83
N PHE A 262 11.55 -5.69 -13.44
CA PHE A 262 10.24 -6.08 -12.91
C PHE A 262 10.30 -6.78 -11.55
N SER A 263 11.30 -7.62 -11.28
CA SER A 263 11.47 -8.20 -9.94
C SER A 263 11.79 -7.13 -8.91
N ARG A 264 12.57 -6.09 -9.29
CA ARG A 264 12.87 -4.93 -8.43
C ARG A 264 11.61 -4.11 -8.11
N ILE A 265 10.72 -3.93 -9.08
CA ILE A 265 9.41 -3.27 -8.89
C ILE A 265 8.53 -4.07 -7.93
N VAL A 266 8.35 -5.38 -8.21
CA VAL A 266 7.51 -6.25 -7.40
C VAL A 266 8.04 -6.36 -5.97
N ARG A 267 9.36 -6.41 -5.79
CA ARG A 267 10.00 -6.44 -4.46
C ARG A 267 9.59 -5.26 -3.57
N ILE A 268 9.48 -4.05 -4.14
CA ILE A 268 9.04 -2.84 -3.43
C ILE A 268 7.55 -2.95 -3.07
N ALA A 269 6.72 -3.29 -4.06
CA ALA A 269 5.27 -3.42 -3.89
C ALA A 269 4.91 -4.49 -2.84
N ASP A 270 5.57 -5.64 -2.92
CA ASP A 270 5.43 -6.77 -1.99
C ASP A 270 5.77 -6.37 -0.55
N ALA A 271 6.95 -5.78 -0.31
CA ALA A 271 7.32 -5.34 1.04
C ALA A 271 6.35 -4.29 1.60
N TYR A 272 5.92 -3.34 0.77
CA TYR A 272 5.04 -2.27 1.22
C TYR A 272 3.66 -2.83 1.61
N ASP A 273 3.04 -3.64 0.75
CA ASP A 273 1.74 -4.24 1.05
C ASP A 273 1.83 -5.21 2.22
N ALA A 274 2.90 -6.02 2.24
CA ALA A 274 3.15 -6.96 3.32
C ALA A 274 3.25 -6.26 4.67
N ALA A 275 3.84 -5.06 4.76
CA ALA A 275 4.01 -4.29 6.00
C ALA A 275 2.78 -3.43 6.39
N THR A 276 1.94 -3.05 5.42
CA THR A 276 0.74 -2.23 5.64
C THR A 276 -0.55 -3.04 5.78
N SER A 277 -0.48 -4.35 5.54
CA SER A 277 -1.59 -5.28 5.76
C SER A 277 -1.61 -5.84 7.20
N GLU A 278 -2.81 -5.96 7.76
CA GLU A 278 -3.09 -6.62 9.04
C GLU A 278 -2.95 -8.13 8.88
N ARG A 279 -2.38 -8.80 9.87
CA ARG A 279 -2.21 -10.27 9.89
C ARG A 279 -2.57 -10.81 11.27
N VAL A 280 -2.89 -12.10 11.33
CA VAL A 280 -3.27 -12.80 12.57
C VAL A 280 -2.26 -12.58 13.71
N TYR A 281 -0.98 -12.51 13.37
CA TYR A 281 0.14 -12.38 14.31
C TYR A 281 0.79 -10.99 14.32
N ARG A 282 0.32 -10.02 13.52
CA ARG A 282 0.96 -8.70 13.44
C ARG A 282 -0.01 -7.60 13.02
N GLN A 283 0.03 -6.50 13.78
CA GLN A 283 -0.66 -5.27 13.42
C GLN A 283 -0.06 -4.61 12.17
N ALA A 284 -0.92 -4.03 11.35
CA ALA A 284 -0.50 -3.21 10.21
C ALA A 284 0.29 -1.99 10.68
N LYS A 285 1.42 -1.71 10.01
CA LYS A 285 2.11 -0.41 10.18
C LYS A 285 1.43 0.65 9.32
N SER A 286 1.55 1.91 9.71
CA SER A 286 1.03 3.00 8.87
C SER A 286 1.81 3.08 7.54
N PRO A 287 1.15 3.53 6.45
CA PRO A 287 1.81 3.86 5.19
C PRO A 287 3.06 4.74 5.36
N GLY A 288 2.95 5.81 6.16
CA GLY A 288 4.05 6.73 6.42
C GLY A 288 5.25 6.05 7.07
N ARG A 289 5.00 5.20 8.07
CA ARG A 289 6.06 4.44 8.74
C ARG A 289 6.80 3.52 7.79
N VAL A 290 6.05 2.75 7.00
CA VAL A 290 6.61 1.78 6.06
C VAL A 290 7.46 2.47 4.99
N LEU A 291 6.95 3.56 4.40
CA LEU A 291 7.70 4.35 3.44
C LEU A 291 9.03 4.88 4.01
N TRP A 292 8.98 5.41 5.25
CA TRP A 292 10.18 5.92 5.90
C TRP A 292 11.19 4.81 6.21
N GLU A 293 10.74 3.67 6.75
CA GLU A 293 11.60 2.52 7.05
C GLU A 293 12.23 1.94 5.77
N MET A 294 11.46 1.84 4.68
CA MET A 294 11.98 1.37 3.39
C MET A 294 12.98 2.35 2.77
N SER A 295 12.81 3.66 2.99
CA SER A 295 13.69 4.68 2.40
C SER A 295 14.95 4.94 3.22
N ASN A 296 14.83 4.94 4.55
CA ASN A 296 15.87 5.42 5.47
C ASN A 296 16.37 4.33 6.43
N GLY A 297 15.57 3.30 6.68
CA GLY A 297 15.87 2.24 7.63
C GLY A 297 17.03 1.33 7.21
N PRO A 298 17.37 0.35 8.05
CA PRO A 298 18.50 -0.56 7.81
C PRO A 298 18.33 -1.40 6.53
N TYR A 299 17.09 -1.59 6.07
CA TYR A 299 16.75 -2.39 4.89
C TYR A 299 16.64 -1.60 3.60
N ARG A 300 16.96 -0.30 3.59
CA ARG A 300 16.88 0.52 2.36
C ARG A 300 17.65 -0.06 1.17
N HIS A 301 18.75 -0.79 1.44
CA HIS A 301 19.57 -1.45 0.42
C HIS A 301 18.90 -2.66 -0.25
N ALA A 302 17.75 -3.11 0.26
CA ALA A 302 16.94 -4.14 -0.38
C ALA A 302 16.19 -3.62 -1.62
N TYR A 303 15.99 -2.31 -1.72
CA TYR A 303 15.16 -1.68 -2.72
C TYR A 303 16.01 -0.92 -3.74
N ASP A 304 15.59 -0.94 -5.00
CA ASP A 304 16.20 -0.11 -6.03
C ASP A 304 15.95 1.37 -5.70
N PRO A 305 16.99 2.20 -5.51
CA PRO A 305 16.83 3.57 -5.03
C PRO A 305 16.06 4.46 -6.01
N GLU A 306 16.20 4.25 -7.32
CA GLU A 306 15.50 5.04 -8.34
C GLU A 306 13.99 4.72 -8.31
N LEU A 307 13.66 3.42 -8.20
CA LEU A 307 12.28 2.96 -8.08
C LEU A 307 11.66 3.38 -6.75
N MET A 308 12.39 3.24 -5.64
CA MET A 308 11.92 3.58 -4.30
C MET A 308 11.61 5.08 -4.17
N ALA A 309 12.44 5.94 -4.77
CA ALA A 309 12.19 7.38 -4.79
C ALA A 309 10.90 7.74 -5.52
N VAL A 310 10.60 7.07 -6.65
CA VAL A 310 9.34 7.25 -7.37
C VAL A 310 8.17 6.69 -6.57
N PHE A 311 8.31 5.48 -6.03
CA PHE A 311 7.28 4.81 -5.22
C PHE A 311 6.85 5.68 -4.03
N ALA A 312 7.82 6.25 -3.30
CA ALA A 312 7.54 7.13 -2.18
C ALA A 312 6.71 8.36 -2.58
N ARG A 313 6.92 8.93 -3.79
CA ARG A 313 6.15 10.08 -4.29
C ARG A 313 4.73 9.72 -4.73
N LEU A 314 4.51 8.46 -5.12
CA LEU A 314 3.19 7.97 -5.49
C LEU A 314 2.32 7.82 -4.24
N ILE A 315 2.90 7.36 -3.12
CA ILE A 315 2.14 7.18 -1.88
C ILE A 315 2.03 8.49 -1.09
N GLN A 316 0.80 8.87 -0.74
CA GLN A 316 0.52 10.02 0.11
C GLN A 316 0.33 9.55 1.57
N PRO A 317 1.30 9.77 2.48
CA PRO A 317 1.21 9.28 3.86
C PRO A 317 0.12 10.00 4.67
N PHE A 318 -0.21 11.23 4.26
CA PHE A 318 -1.25 12.05 4.88
C PHE A 318 -2.32 12.40 3.82
N PRO A 319 -3.49 11.74 3.84
CA PRO A 319 -4.57 12.04 2.89
C PRO A 319 -5.10 13.47 3.08
N ILE A 320 -5.70 14.06 2.03
CA ILE A 320 -6.43 15.33 2.17
C ILE A 320 -7.51 15.20 3.26
N GLY A 321 -7.59 16.20 4.13
CA GLY A 321 -8.45 16.21 5.31
C GLY A 321 -7.83 15.52 6.54
N ALA A 322 -6.66 14.91 6.44
CA ALA A 322 -5.97 14.34 7.60
C ALA A 322 -5.66 15.43 8.63
N LYS A 323 -6.02 15.17 9.88
CA LYS A 323 -5.67 16.02 11.02
C LYS A 323 -4.34 15.58 11.62
N LEU A 324 -3.33 16.43 11.51
CA LEU A 324 -1.96 16.23 11.99
C LEU A 324 -1.75 16.99 13.29
N HIS A 325 -1.17 16.34 14.30
CA HIS A 325 -0.73 17.00 15.53
C HIS A 325 0.67 17.57 15.33
N LEU A 326 0.84 18.86 15.59
CA LEU A 326 2.11 19.58 15.40
C LEU A 326 2.94 19.60 16.69
N GLN A 327 4.24 19.87 16.55
CA GLN A 327 5.18 19.92 17.68
C GLN A 327 4.87 21.01 18.71
N ASP A 328 4.20 22.10 18.30
CA ASP A 328 3.78 23.17 19.18
C ASP A 328 2.45 22.87 19.93
N GLY A 329 1.92 21.65 19.76
CA GLY A 329 0.71 21.15 20.40
C GLY A 329 -0.56 21.33 19.56
N ARG A 330 -0.56 22.22 18.57
CA ARG A 330 -1.76 22.52 17.76
C ARG A 330 -2.05 21.43 16.74
N TYR A 331 -3.23 21.46 16.12
CA TYR A 331 -3.55 20.55 15.02
C TYR A 331 -3.79 21.29 13.71
N ALA A 332 -3.26 20.69 12.64
CA ALA A 332 -3.39 21.19 11.28
C ALA A 332 -4.05 20.15 10.38
N VAL A 333 -4.88 20.62 9.45
CA VAL A 333 -5.58 19.80 8.48
C VAL A 333 -4.82 19.84 7.16
N VAL A 334 -4.58 18.68 6.56
CA VAL A 334 -3.98 18.58 5.22
C VAL A 334 -4.96 19.08 4.17
N VAL A 335 -4.54 20.06 3.38
CA VAL A 335 -5.35 20.69 2.33
C VAL A 335 -4.81 20.49 0.93
N ARG A 336 -3.52 20.13 0.78
CA ARG A 336 -2.89 19.81 -0.50
C ARG A 336 -1.76 18.82 -0.32
N TYR A 337 -1.60 17.91 -1.27
CA TYR A 337 -0.46 17.00 -1.30
C TYR A 337 0.83 17.73 -1.68
N ASN A 338 1.96 17.32 -1.10
CA ASN A 338 3.28 17.68 -1.62
C ASN A 338 3.85 16.47 -2.38
N ARG A 339 3.66 16.47 -3.71
CA ARG A 339 4.07 15.37 -4.59
C ARG A 339 5.60 15.18 -4.67
N HIS A 340 6.39 16.18 -4.26
CA HIS A 340 7.85 16.09 -4.23
C HIS A 340 8.38 15.62 -2.86
N ARG A 341 7.73 16.05 -1.77
CA ARG A 341 8.03 15.69 -0.39
C ARG A 341 6.75 15.22 0.33
N PRO A 342 6.36 13.95 0.19
CA PRO A 342 5.06 13.44 0.69
C PRO A 342 4.82 13.62 2.19
N PHE A 343 5.88 13.70 3.00
CA PHE A 343 5.80 13.95 4.45
C PHE A 343 5.67 15.43 4.82
N LEU A 344 5.70 16.35 3.84
CA LEU A 344 5.63 17.79 4.04
C LEU A 344 4.45 18.40 3.24
N PRO A 345 3.19 18.00 3.53
CA PRO A 345 2.01 18.49 2.82
C PRO A 345 1.78 19.99 3.06
N THR A 346 0.84 20.57 2.30
CA THR A 346 0.27 21.87 2.66
C THR A 346 -0.87 21.67 3.66
N VAL A 347 -0.86 22.46 4.73
CA VAL A 347 -1.81 22.34 5.83
C VAL A 347 -2.44 23.68 6.19
N VAL A 348 -3.56 23.64 6.93
CA VAL A 348 -4.11 24.79 7.65
C VAL A 348 -4.16 24.44 9.14
N VAL A 349 -3.54 25.25 9.99
CA VAL A 349 -3.67 25.13 11.45
C VAL A 349 -5.06 25.61 11.83
N ALA A 350 -5.89 24.69 12.31
CA ALA A 350 -7.32 24.93 12.51
C ALA A 350 -7.82 24.54 13.90
N PHE A 351 -6.97 23.94 14.74
CA PHE A 351 -7.33 23.55 16.10
C PHE A 351 -6.22 23.91 17.10
N ASP A 352 -6.63 24.21 18.33
CA ASP A 352 -5.73 24.49 19.45
C ASP A 352 -5.07 23.23 20.03
N ALA A 353 -4.31 23.38 21.12
CA ALA A 353 -3.62 22.28 21.77
C ALA A 353 -4.54 21.25 22.46
N ASP A 354 -5.78 21.63 22.71
CA ASP A 354 -6.82 20.75 23.25
C ASP A 354 -7.69 20.16 22.13
N ASN A 355 -7.26 20.27 20.86
CA ASN A 355 -7.95 19.80 19.66
C ASN A 355 -9.32 20.47 19.46
N ARG A 356 -9.51 21.69 19.97
CA ARG A 356 -10.73 22.48 19.79
C ARG A 356 -10.61 23.38 18.56
N PRO A 357 -11.67 23.54 17.75
CA PRO A 357 -11.63 24.40 16.56
C PRO A 357 -11.24 25.84 16.90
N LEU A 358 -10.33 26.40 16.13
CA LEU A 358 -9.96 27.82 16.21
C LEU A 358 -11.01 28.68 15.51
N PRO A 359 -11.27 29.92 15.99
CA PRO A 359 -11.99 30.92 15.22
C PRO A 359 -11.30 31.16 13.87
N GLN A 360 -12.07 31.47 12.82
CA GLN A 360 -11.53 31.72 11.47
C GLN A 360 -10.41 32.77 11.44
N ALA A 361 -10.52 33.82 12.28
CA ALA A 361 -9.51 34.88 12.37
C ALA A 361 -8.15 34.40 12.93
N ASP A 362 -8.14 33.28 13.63
CA ASP A 362 -6.97 32.70 14.31
C ASP A 362 -6.40 31.49 13.55
N MET A 363 -7.03 31.05 12.46
CA MET A 363 -6.52 29.98 11.62
C MET A 363 -5.27 30.42 10.86
N GLU A 364 -4.29 29.53 10.71
CA GLU A 364 -3.06 29.81 9.96
C GLU A 364 -2.97 28.93 8.70
N GLY A 365 -2.88 29.57 7.54
CA GLY A 365 -2.56 28.90 6.27
C GLY A 365 -3.41 29.34 5.09
N PRO A 366 -3.31 28.62 3.95
CA PRO A 366 -2.54 27.39 3.75
C PRO A 366 -1.02 27.57 3.87
N LEU A 367 -0.35 26.64 4.56
CA LEU A 367 1.10 26.63 4.81
C LEU A 367 1.72 25.36 4.23
N CYS A 368 2.73 25.49 3.35
CA CYS A 368 3.53 24.36 2.93
C CYS A 368 4.53 23.99 4.04
N LEU A 369 4.46 22.78 4.60
CA LEU A 369 5.37 22.38 5.68
C LEU A 369 6.84 22.30 5.23
N GLU A 370 7.12 22.22 3.94
CA GLU A 370 8.48 22.33 3.39
C GLU A 370 9.08 23.73 3.59
N GLU A 371 8.24 24.77 3.60
CA GLU A 371 8.64 26.17 3.76
C GLU A 371 8.56 26.64 5.23
N ARG A 372 8.01 25.80 6.11
CA ARG A 372 7.79 26.07 7.55
C ARG A 372 8.48 25.03 8.43
N PRO A 373 9.83 25.02 8.49
CA PRO A 373 10.58 24.04 9.27
C PRO A 373 10.36 24.14 10.78
N ASP A 374 9.77 25.25 11.24
CA ASP A 374 9.30 25.49 12.60
C ASP A 374 8.02 24.71 12.93
N LEU A 375 7.24 24.32 11.93
CA LEU A 375 6.02 23.52 12.07
C LEU A 375 6.29 22.07 11.68
N ARG A 376 6.64 21.24 12.67
CA ARG A 376 6.90 19.80 12.49
C ARG A 376 5.68 18.97 12.89
N VAL A 377 5.45 17.88 12.17
CA VAL A 377 4.40 16.91 12.49
C VAL A 377 4.88 16.04 13.65
N ARG A 378 4.21 16.14 14.81
CA ARG A 378 4.53 15.33 15.99
C ARG A 378 3.90 13.95 15.92
N SER A 379 2.62 13.87 15.56
CA SER A 379 1.92 12.60 15.46
C SER A 379 0.75 12.62 14.48
N PHE A 380 0.38 11.44 14.01
CA PHE A 380 -0.81 11.22 13.20
C PHE A 380 -1.46 9.90 13.60
N ARG A 381 -2.77 9.92 13.92
CA ARG A 381 -3.53 8.72 14.37
C ARG A 381 -2.86 7.95 15.52
N GLY A 382 -2.27 8.67 16.47
CA GLY A 382 -1.60 8.09 17.63
C GLY A 382 -0.18 7.56 17.35
N GLU A 383 0.29 7.54 16.10
CA GLU A 383 1.69 7.24 15.79
C GLU A 383 2.58 8.47 16.04
N ASP A 384 3.66 8.30 16.81
CA ASP A 384 4.71 9.31 16.96
C ASP A 384 5.57 9.37 15.70
N LEU A 385 5.64 10.55 15.09
CA LEU A 385 6.32 10.82 13.83
C LEU A 385 7.64 11.59 14.00
N ALA A 386 8.16 11.73 15.22
CA ALA A 386 9.44 12.40 15.49
C ALA A 386 10.62 11.81 14.70
N TYR A 387 10.54 10.52 14.35
CA TYR A 387 11.53 9.83 13.51
C TYR A 387 11.71 10.47 12.12
N LEU A 388 10.73 11.21 11.61
CA LEU A 388 10.84 11.96 10.34
C LEU A 388 11.93 13.05 10.42
N TYR A 389 12.26 13.51 11.62
CA TYR A 389 13.18 14.62 11.87
C TYR A 389 14.49 14.18 12.53
N ASN A 390 14.83 12.88 12.44
CA ASN A 390 15.97 12.25 13.11
C ASN A 390 15.92 12.32 14.65
N GLU A 391 14.75 12.56 15.22
CA GLU A 391 14.51 12.40 16.65
C GLU A 391 14.17 10.93 16.91
N GLN A 392 14.75 10.33 17.95
CA GLN A 392 14.33 8.98 18.32
C GLN A 392 12.88 9.04 18.82
N PRO A 393 11.96 8.23 18.27
CA PRO A 393 10.63 8.13 18.85
C PRO A 393 10.78 7.63 20.30
N PRO A 394 9.90 8.03 21.24
CA PRO A 394 9.88 7.47 22.58
C PRO A 394 9.84 5.95 22.46
N GLU A 395 10.73 5.24 23.17
CA GLU A 395 11.02 3.82 22.99
C GLU A 395 9.76 2.95 22.89
N ILE A 396 9.31 2.70 21.66
CA ILE A 396 8.50 1.54 21.35
C ILE A 396 9.50 0.40 21.25
N ALA A 397 9.56 -0.40 22.32
CA ALA A 397 10.45 -1.53 22.54
C ALA A 397 11.07 -2.06 21.25
N THR A 398 12.35 -1.75 21.08
CA THR A 398 13.22 -2.26 20.03
C THR A 398 13.28 -3.79 20.09
N ARG A 399 12.37 -4.47 19.40
CA ARG A 399 12.53 -5.89 19.04
C ARG A 399 12.31 -6.21 17.57
N GLU A 400 11.76 -5.31 16.75
CA GLU A 400 11.37 -5.64 15.37
C GLU A 400 11.92 -4.64 14.35
N GLY A 401 13.24 -4.60 14.19
CA GLY A 401 13.82 -4.12 12.94
C GLY A 401 13.66 -5.21 11.87
N PHE A 402 12.91 -4.94 10.79
CA PHE A 402 12.52 -5.94 9.80
C PHE A 402 13.69 -6.65 9.08
N ARG A 403 14.15 -7.78 9.61
CA ARG A 403 14.97 -8.86 8.99
C ARG A 403 15.03 -9.00 7.48
N THR A 404 13.84 -9.30 6.95
CA THR A 404 13.57 -9.81 5.60
C THR A 404 12.07 -9.68 5.34
N PRO A 405 11.60 -9.81 4.09
CA PRO A 405 10.17 -9.95 3.79
C PRO A 405 9.50 -11.12 4.52
N ILE A 406 10.22 -12.20 4.81
CA ILE A 406 9.69 -13.33 5.60
C ILE A 406 9.55 -12.97 7.06
N GLU A 407 10.49 -12.25 7.67
CA GLU A 407 10.33 -11.79 9.06
C GLU A 407 9.30 -10.67 9.17
N ALA A 408 9.10 -9.89 8.10
CA ALA A 408 7.94 -9.02 7.99
C ALA A 408 6.66 -9.85 7.85
N ALA A 409 6.68 -10.87 7.01
CA ALA A 409 5.52 -11.66 6.71
C ALA A 409 5.19 -12.68 7.80
N PHE A 410 6.11 -13.14 8.64
CA PHE A 410 5.98 -14.24 9.60
C PHE A 410 7.05 -14.05 10.71
N PRO A 411 6.78 -13.23 11.74
CA PRO A 411 7.72 -12.89 12.80
C PRO A 411 8.04 -14.06 13.75
#